data_AF-A0A9X4RGA5-F1
#
_entry.id   AF-A0A9X4RGA5-F1
#
_cell.length_a   1.000
_cell.length_b   1.000
_cell.length_c   1.000
_cell.angle_alpha   90.00
_cell.angle_beta   90.00
_cell.angle_gamma   90.00
#
_symmetry.space_group_name_H-M   'P 1'
#
loop_
_entity.id
_entity.type
_entity.pdbx_description
1 polymer ?
#
loop_
_entity_poly.entity_id
_entity_poly.type
_entity_poly.pdbx_seq_one_letter_code
_entity_poly.pdbx_strand_id
1 'polypeptide(L)'
;MRTTSLPARILGALTATYGVAVAAEPALLLRPTRLGEDRAHLILARLVGLRDTVSGLTMVVAPSPSALRVAVAVRVTSDLCDTVVLGVALRGRPQRSKTVAVTAGWALLCAASAWPLRSSTARGDRR
;
A
#
# COMPACT_ATOMS: atom_id res chain seq x y z
N MET A 1 28.36 2.15 3.85
CA MET A 1 27.25 2.35 4.83
C MET A 1 26.01 1.65 4.30
N ARG A 2 25.45 0.69 5.04
CA ARG A 2 24.19 0.03 4.69
C ARG A 2 23.06 1.07 4.69
N THR A 3 22.63 1.52 3.51
CA THR A 3 21.36 2.23 3.36
C THR A 3 20.26 1.25 3.74
N THR A 4 19.65 1.43 4.91
CA THR A 4 18.70 0.46 5.46
C THR A 4 17.39 0.51 4.67
N SER A 5 17.30 -0.30 3.61
CA SER A 5 16.05 -0.57 2.88
C SER A 5 15.04 -1.38 3.71
N LEU A 6 15.42 -1.78 4.92
CA LEU A 6 14.68 -2.70 5.77
C LEU A 6 13.24 -2.22 6.06
N PRO A 7 12.96 -0.94 6.39
CA PRO A 7 11.59 -0.49 6.65
C PRO A 7 10.67 -0.68 5.44
N ALA A 8 11.13 -0.29 4.24
CA ALA A 8 10.36 -0.44 3.01
C ALA A 8 10.15 -1.92 2.65
N ARG A 9 11.13 -2.79 2.86
CA ARG A 9 10.98 -4.23 2.63
C ARG A 9 10.01 -4.88 3.63
N ILE A 10 10.06 -4.49 4.91
CA ILE A 10 9.11 -4.95 5.94
C ILE A 10 7.69 -4.53 5.57
N LEU A 11 7.47 -3.25 5.24
CA LEU A 11 6.15 -2.81 4.79
C LEU A 11 5.70 -3.56 3.53
N GLY A 12 6.61 -3.81 2.58
CA GLY A 12 6.32 -4.61 1.39
C GLY A 12 5.83 -6.02 1.75
N ALA A 13 6.48 -6.68 2.71
CA ALA A 13 6.09 -8.00 3.16
C ALA A 13 4.72 -7.98 3.89
N LEU A 14 4.46 -6.97 4.71
CA LEU A 14 3.19 -6.79 5.40
C LEU A 14 2.04 -6.52 4.41
N THR A 15 2.24 -5.62 3.44
CA THR A 15 1.31 -5.36 2.34
C THR A 15 1.06 -6.65 1.55
N ALA A 16 2.10 -7.40 1.20
CA ALA A 16 1.95 -8.61 0.41
C ALA A 16 1.13 -9.67 1.13
N THR A 17 1.45 -9.89 2.41
CA THR A 17 0.75 -10.84 3.30
C THR A 17 -0.71 -10.45 3.45
N TYR A 18 -0.99 -9.18 3.72
CA TYR A 18 -2.36 -8.68 3.83
C TYR A 18 -3.13 -8.81 2.51
N GLY A 19 -2.49 -8.50 1.37
CA GLY A 19 -3.08 -8.66 0.05
C GLY A 19 -3.47 -10.10 -0.25
N VAL A 20 -2.62 -11.08 0.10
CA VAL A 20 -2.94 -12.52 -0.03
C VAL A 20 -4.13 -12.87 0.86
N ALA A 21 -4.13 -12.41 2.11
CA ALA A 21 -5.23 -12.64 3.04
C ALA A 21 -6.56 -12.07 2.51
N VAL A 22 -6.57 -10.85 1.96
CA VAL A 22 -7.78 -10.23 1.37
C VAL A 22 -8.22 -10.94 0.08
N ALA A 23 -7.29 -11.39 -0.76
CA ALA A 23 -7.63 -12.13 -1.96
C ALA A 23 -8.30 -13.49 -1.65
N ALA A 24 -7.83 -14.16 -0.59
CA ALA A 24 -8.40 -15.41 -0.09
C ALA A 24 -9.74 -15.17 0.64
N GLU A 25 -9.77 -14.17 1.54
CA GLU A 25 -10.90 -13.82 2.40
C GLU A 25 -11.29 -12.33 2.21
N PRO A 26 -12.10 -12.00 1.19
CA PRO A 26 -12.49 -10.62 0.88
C PRO A 26 -13.18 -9.87 2.02
N ALA A 27 -13.83 -10.60 2.93
CA ALA A 27 -14.51 -10.03 4.09
C ALA A 27 -13.55 -9.23 5.00
N LEU A 28 -12.25 -9.54 5.00
CA LEU A 28 -11.23 -8.79 5.75
C LEU A 28 -11.17 -7.31 5.34
N LEU A 29 -11.38 -7.02 4.06
CA LEU A 29 -11.41 -5.66 3.53
C LEU A 29 -12.83 -5.06 3.56
N LEU A 30 -13.85 -5.87 3.28
CA LEU A 30 -15.22 -5.37 3.10
C LEU A 30 -15.95 -5.10 4.43
N ARG A 31 -15.83 -5.97 5.44
CA ARG A 31 -16.56 -5.83 6.72
C ARG A 31 -16.39 -4.45 7.38
N PRO A 32 -15.19 -3.86 7.46
CA PRO A 32 -15.01 -2.52 8.04
C PRO A 32 -15.74 -1.41 7.27
N THR A 33 -15.96 -1.58 5.96
CA THR A 33 -16.59 -0.57 5.09
C THR A 33 -18.12 -0.61 5.14
N ARG A 34 -18.70 -1.74 5.56
CA ARG A 34 -20.15 -2.03 5.50
C ARG A 34 -20.78 -1.83 4.10
N LEU A 35 -19.99 -1.98 3.04
CA LEU A 35 -20.48 -1.94 1.66
C LEU A 35 -21.30 -3.17 1.26
N GLY A 36 -21.23 -4.24 2.05
CA GLY A 36 -21.82 -5.54 1.73
C GLY A 36 -20.83 -6.43 1.00
N GLU A 37 -21.24 -7.68 0.77
CA GLU A 37 -20.41 -8.74 0.18
C GLU A 37 -21.06 -9.30 -1.09
N ASP A 38 -21.70 -8.43 -1.90
CA ASP A 38 -22.19 -8.85 -3.21
C ASP A 38 -21.03 -9.21 -4.15
N ARG A 39 -21.37 -9.85 -5.27
CA ARG A 39 -20.39 -10.34 -6.24
C ARG A 39 -19.43 -9.24 -6.74
N ALA A 40 -19.91 -8.02 -6.95
CA ALA A 40 -19.07 -6.93 -7.44
C ALA A 40 -18.07 -6.48 -6.37
N HIS A 41 -18.52 -6.33 -5.12
CA HIS A 41 -17.65 -6.00 -3.99
C HIS A 41 -16.60 -7.09 -3.73
N LEU A 42 -16.99 -8.37 -3.82
CA LEU A 42 -16.06 -9.49 -3.68
C LEU A 42 -14.99 -9.51 -4.78
N ILE A 43 -15.36 -9.20 -6.03
CA ILE A 43 -14.39 -9.10 -7.14
C ILE A 43 -13.44 -7.92 -6.90
N LEU A 44 -13.98 -6.75 -6.52
CA LEU A 44 -13.17 -5.56 -6.23
C LEU A 44 -12.16 -5.83 -5.12
N ALA A 45 -12.60 -6.43 -4.01
CA ALA A 45 -11.74 -6.76 -2.89
C ALA A 45 -10.61 -7.72 -3.30
N ARG A 46 -10.89 -8.72 -4.15
CA ARG A 46 -9.85 -9.61 -4.69
C ARG A 46 -8.86 -8.89 -5.60
N LEU A 47 -9.34 -7.99 -6.47
CA LEU A 47 -8.46 -7.17 -7.32
C LEU A 47 -7.53 -6.29 -6.47
N VAL A 48 -8.07 -5.65 -5.43
CA VAL A 48 -7.28 -4.87 -4.47
C VAL A 48 -6.25 -5.76 -3.76
N GLY A 49 -6.69 -6.91 -3.23
CA GLY A 49 -5.80 -7.86 -2.56
C GLY A 49 -4.64 -8.32 -3.45
N LEU A 50 -4.93 -8.73 -4.69
CA LEU A 50 -3.90 -9.17 -5.64
C LEU A 50 -2.93 -8.03 -6.03
N ARG A 51 -3.45 -6.81 -6.24
CA ARG A 51 -2.61 -5.62 -6.49
C ARG A 51 -1.68 -5.34 -5.32
N ASP A 52 -2.19 -5.47 -4.10
CA ASP A 52 -1.42 -5.28 -2.87
C ASP A 52 -0.35 -6.37 -2.72
N THR A 53 -0.68 -7.62 -3.03
CA THR A 53 0.30 -8.72 -3.12
C THR A 53 1.44 -8.40 -4.08
N VAL A 54 1.11 -8.03 -5.32
CA VAL A 54 2.12 -7.78 -6.37
C VAL A 54 3.00 -6.57 -6.03
N SER A 55 2.39 -5.45 -5.62
CA SER A 55 3.15 -4.24 -5.26
C SER A 55 4.01 -4.45 -4.01
N GLY A 56 3.50 -5.14 -2.99
CA GLY A 56 4.26 -5.50 -1.80
C GLY A 56 5.45 -6.41 -2.11
N LEU A 57 5.25 -7.47 -2.91
CA LEU A 57 6.35 -8.34 -3.35
C LEU A 57 7.40 -7.57 -4.14
N THR A 58 7.00 -6.64 -5.00
CA THR A 58 7.93 -5.79 -5.76
C THR A 58 8.82 -4.97 -4.83
N MET A 59 8.30 -4.45 -3.71
CA MET A 59 9.11 -3.79 -2.67
C MET A 59 10.06 -4.76 -1.97
N VAL A 60 9.62 -6.00 -1.71
CA VAL A 60 10.45 -7.03 -1.06
C VAL A 60 11.61 -7.47 -1.94
N VAL A 61 11.44 -7.58 -3.26
CA VAL A 61 12.45 -8.15 -4.16
C VAL A 61 13.24 -7.11 -4.94
N ALA A 62 12.94 -5.81 -4.78
CA ALA A 62 13.61 -4.74 -5.53
C ALA A 62 15.15 -4.85 -5.46
N PRO A 63 15.87 -4.88 -6.59
CA PRO A 63 17.30 -5.18 -6.63
C PRO A 63 18.18 -3.98 -6.26
N SER A 64 17.65 -2.76 -6.34
CA SER A 64 18.40 -1.54 -6.10
C SER A 64 17.58 -0.51 -5.32
N PRO A 65 18.23 0.49 -4.68
CA PRO A 65 17.52 1.59 -4.03
C PRO A 65 16.62 2.39 -4.97
N SER A 66 17.00 2.56 -6.24
CA SER A 66 16.15 3.25 -7.23
C SER A 66 14.91 2.44 -7.57
N ALA A 67 15.05 1.14 -7.83
CA ALA A 67 13.91 0.25 -8.08
C ALA A 67 12.97 0.20 -6.87
N LEU A 68 13.51 0.15 -5.65
CA LEU A 68 12.72 0.16 -4.43
C LEU A 68 11.95 1.48 -4.25
N ARG A 69 12.53 2.62 -4.60
CA ARG A 69 11.82 3.91 -4.58
C ARG A 69 10.63 3.93 -5.53
N VAL A 70 10.78 3.38 -6.73
CA VAL A 70 9.67 3.25 -7.70
C VAL A 70 8.59 2.31 -7.15
N ALA A 71 8.99 1.15 -6.61
CA ALA A 71 8.05 0.21 -5.99
C ALA A 71 7.24 0.84 -4.85
N VAL A 72 7.91 1.59 -3.96
CA VAL A 72 7.23 2.35 -2.90
C VAL A 72 6.30 3.41 -3.49
N ALA A 73 6.72 4.15 -4.52
CA ALA A 73 5.89 5.17 -5.13
C ALA A 73 4.60 4.59 -5.75
N VAL A 74 4.69 3.43 -6.40
CA VAL A 74 3.53 2.69 -6.92
C VAL A 74 2.57 2.30 -5.78
N ARG A 75 3.11 1.79 -4.67
CA ARG A 75 2.32 1.42 -3.49
C ARG A 75 1.61 2.63 -2.86
N VAL A 76 2.34 3.70 -2.61
CA VAL A 76 1.79 4.96 -2.08
C VAL A 76 0.67 5.47 -2.99
N THR A 77 0.89 5.47 -4.30
CA THR A 77 -0.12 5.91 -5.28
C THR A 77 -1.36 5.02 -5.25
N SER A 78 -1.17 3.70 -5.09
CA SER A 78 -2.28 2.74 -4.96
C SER A 78 -3.13 3.01 -3.72
N ASP A 79 -2.51 3.29 -2.57
CA ASP A 79 -3.21 3.65 -1.33
C ASP A 79 -3.96 4.98 -1.44
N LEU A 80 -3.39 5.96 -2.15
CA LEU A 80 -4.05 7.23 -2.45
C LEU A 80 -5.25 7.04 -3.38
N CYS A 81 -5.14 6.18 -4.40
CA CYS A 81 -6.28 5.81 -5.24
C CYS A 81 -7.40 5.18 -4.41
N ASP A 82 -7.08 4.28 -3.49
CA ASP A 82 -8.09 3.69 -2.59
C ASP A 82 -8.73 4.75 -1.70
N THR A 83 -7.93 5.67 -1.16
CA THR A 83 -8.41 6.79 -0.35
C THR A 83 -9.45 7.62 -1.10
N VAL A 84 -9.16 7.95 -2.37
CA VAL A 84 -10.06 8.72 -3.23
C VAL A 84 -11.31 7.92 -3.59
N VAL A 85 -11.15 6.70 -4.12
CA VAL A 85 -12.26 5.87 -4.61
C VAL A 85 -13.20 5.48 -3.46
N LEU A 86 -12.68 4.96 -2.35
CA LEU A 86 -13.48 4.59 -1.19
C LEU A 86 -14.04 5.82 -0.48
N GLY A 87 -13.29 6.92 -0.43
CA GLY A 87 -13.76 8.19 0.11
C GLY A 87 -14.95 8.77 -0.66
N VAL A 88 -15.02 8.55 -1.97
CA VAL A 88 -16.17 8.91 -2.82
C VAL A 88 -17.31 7.90 -2.62
N ALA A 89 -17.03 6.60 -2.67
CA ALA A 89 -18.04 5.54 -2.56
C ALA A 89 -18.76 5.53 -1.19
N LEU A 90 -18.12 6.02 -0.14
CA LEU A 90 -18.67 6.09 1.22
C LEU A 90 -19.22 7.48 1.59
N ARG A 91 -19.44 8.39 0.64
CA ARG A 91 -20.05 9.70 0.94
C ARG A 91 -21.40 9.53 1.65
N GLY A 92 -21.61 10.30 2.72
CA GLY A 92 -22.80 10.21 3.58
C GLY A 92 -22.81 9.00 4.52
N ARG A 93 -21.81 8.11 4.48
CA ARG A 93 -21.71 6.94 5.37
C ARG A 93 -20.73 7.17 6.53
N PRO A 94 -21.06 6.70 7.75
CA PRO A 94 -20.20 6.90 8.92
C PRO A 94 -18.84 6.19 8.82
N GLN A 95 -18.72 5.15 7.97
CA GLN A 95 -17.47 4.41 7.77
C GLN A 95 -16.42 5.23 7.01
N ARG A 96 -16.83 6.28 6.28
CA ARG A 96 -15.94 7.06 5.40
C ARG A 96 -14.69 7.54 6.10
N SER A 97 -14.82 8.20 7.25
CA SER A 97 -13.68 8.79 7.94
C SER A 97 -12.67 7.74 8.37
N LYS A 98 -13.14 6.59 8.88
CA LYS A 98 -12.27 5.47 9.24
C LYS A 98 -11.58 4.87 8.02
N THR A 99 -12.31 4.64 6.93
CA THR A 99 -11.74 4.07 5.69
C THR A 99 -10.69 4.99 5.06
N VAL A 100 -10.98 6.29 4.99
CA VAL A 100 -10.03 7.31 4.50
C VAL A 100 -8.80 7.39 5.40
N ALA A 101 -8.97 7.36 6.73
CA ALA A 101 -7.85 7.40 7.66
C ALA A 101 -6.93 6.17 7.52
N VAL A 102 -7.50 4.98 7.35
CA VAL A 102 -6.71 3.74 7.15
C VAL A 102 -5.94 3.78 5.84
N THR A 103 -6.59 4.09 4.73
CA THR A 103 -5.96 4.12 3.40
C THR A 103 -4.90 5.22 3.30
N ALA A 104 -5.20 6.43 3.76
CA ALA A 104 -4.21 7.51 3.84
C ALA A 104 -3.06 7.19 4.82
N GLY A 105 -3.37 6.50 5.92
CA GLY A 105 -2.37 6.04 6.89
C GLY A 105 -1.36 5.07 6.27
N TRP A 106 -1.81 4.10 5.48
CA TRP A 106 -0.93 3.22 4.71
C TRP A 106 -0.07 3.99 3.71
N ALA A 107 -0.68 4.93 2.95
CA ALA A 107 0.06 5.77 2.02
C ALA A 107 1.21 6.53 2.71
N LEU A 108 0.93 7.13 3.88
CA LEU A 108 1.91 7.86 4.69
C LEU A 108 3.00 6.95 5.24
N LEU A 109 2.65 5.77 5.78
CA LEU A 109 3.60 4.79 6.28
C LEU A 109 4.55 4.31 5.18
N CYS A 110 4.01 3.95 4.01
CA CYS A 110 4.79 3.54 2.86
C CYS A 110 5.72 4.66 2.38
N ALA A 111 5.23 5.90 2.28
CA ALA A 111 6.05 7.05 1.90
C ALA A 111 7.20 7.30 2.91
N ALA A 112 6.91 7.24 4.20
CA ALA A 112 7.91 7.41 5.27
C ALA A 112 8.99 6.32 5.24
N SER A 113 8.64 5.09 4.86
CA SER A 113 9.60 3.98 4.78
C SER A 113 10.71 4.17 3.73
N ALA A 114 10.48 5.05 2.75
CA ALA A 114 11.49 5.42 1.75
C ALA A 114 12.39 6.59 2.18
N TRP A 115 12.17 7.20 3.35
CA TRP A 115 13.02 8.28 3.87
C TRP A 115 14.52 7.92 3.89
N PRO A 116 14.93 6.71 4.35
CA PRO A 116 16.34 6.30 4.33
C PRO A 116 16.92 6.11 2.91
N LEU A 117 16.09 6.07 1.87
CA LEU A 117 16.52 5.94 0.47
C LEU A 117 16.82 7.29 -0.20
N ARG A 118 16.45 8.42 0.42
CA ARG A 118 16.72 9.78 -0.10
C ARG A 118 18.15 10.25 0.18
N SER A 119 18.74 9.81 1.29
CA SER A 119 20.06 10.22 1.77
C SER A 119 21.24 9.72 0.92
N SER A 120 21.00 8.82 -0.04
CA SER A 120 22.02 8.26 -0.95
C SER A 120 22.32 9.15 -2.15
N THR A 121 21.37 9.98 -2.58
CA THR A 121 21.50 10.80 -3.81
C THR A 121 22.34 12.05 -3.58
N ALA A 122 22.33 12.62 -2.36
CA ALA A 122 23.06 13.85 -2.03
C ALA A 122 24.57 13.67 -1.75
N ARG A 123 25.08 12.43 -1.76
CA ARG A 123 26.49 12.10 -1.43
C ARG A 123 27.29 11.56 -2.61
N GLY A 124 26.64 11.28 -3.75
CA GLY A 124 27.28 10.84 -4.99
C GLY A 124 27.91 11.98 -5.81
N ASP A 125 27.49 13.22 -5.57
CA ASP A 125 27.89 14.42 -6.34
C ASP A 125 29.08 15.18 -5.71
N ARG A 126 29.78 14.57 -4.74
CA ARG A 126 30.97 15.15 -4.08
C ARG A 126 32.19 14.23 -4.17
N ARG A 127 32.45 13.65 -5.34
CA ARG A 127 33.68 12.92 -5.63
C ARG A 127 34.18 13.26 -7.01
#